data_AF-W2N0B0-F1
#
_entry.id   AF-W2N0B0-F1
#
_cell.length_a   1.000
_cell.length_b   1.000
_cell.length_c   1.000
_cell.angle_alpha   90.00
_cell.angle_beta   90.00
_cell.angle_gamma   90.00
#
_symmetry.space_group_name_H-M   'P 1'
#
loop_
_entity.id
_entity.type
_entity.pdbx_description
1 polymer ?
#
loop_
_entity_poly.entity_id
_entity_poly.type
_entity_poly.pdbx_seq_one_letter_code
_entity_poly.pdbx_strand_id
1 'polypeptide(L)'
;MLTWIVRHKASLVPTAFRESLQFDCSGDPTKDSILAALSSAPDNPPLDFRAVQAQHFLSWILSMKNKDGGYHSFSTYAGHRSALYNLFRDYHYTMSTQLERELSCHFKGLQHRIASAIGSGDGPIKVGKDPMTFGLYRSVAMEMMRSTSREMVFARAFLVLSWNLMSRSANTVSLCYNHMEWGEDALKVFFAYMKNDQRGTRPRDPRHIYANPLMPEVCPILALGLYWMVYGVDSNANQVFPGNDQYDRFRKTLRRALETPGLANELERVGVRCDDIGTHSMRKGAATYCSSGSTACPPAIAVHLRAGWALGGVQDRYLRHDLAGDMFVGRTVSGLPILKADFATLPPRFKGGQDQVEVAKRICFRGLPRNVTLIAEYALASIIYHYAYLKEHLPEEHPLFQAPLMRNEQRIQDLRTFVVCGETSSEETVTATGIPPHVVLLSEIQFLKNTVELQRLEQKNVAREVIDGVRLVLEEAADQRGTPSCSRIATTVLDCLKEGGYLHQHPDPQEQAEPEAVTDSTHSTNATFPLHTWGGGFHAFPEGMTLSEGTAEQAWVFCVVEIHHDLFLLIGD
;
A
#
# COMPACT_ATOMS: atom_id res chain seq x y z
N MET A 1 -29.26 -26.61 16.62
CA MET A 1 -30.46 -27.07 15.88
C MET A 1 -30.93 -28.42 16.38
N LEU A 2 -30.13 -29.49 16.26
CA LEU A 2 -30.58 -30.85 16.58
C LEU A 2 -31.03 -31.03 18.04
N THR A 3 -30.29 -30.49 19.01
CA THR A 3 -30.72 -30.45 20.43
C THR A 3 -32.12 -29.83 20.59
N TRP A 4 -32.36 -28.69 19.92
CA TRP A 4 -33.66 -28.02 19.96
C TRP A 4 -34.77 -28.85 19.31
N ILE A 5 -34.48 -29.49 18.17
CA ILE A 5 -35.46 -30.32 17.45
C ILE A 5 -35.80 -31.58 18.24
N VAL A 6 -34.81 -32.28 18.81
CA VAL A 6 -35.03 -33.46 19.66
C VAL A 6 -35.97 -33.11 20.82
N ARG A 7 -35.80 -31.92 21.42
CA ARG A 7 -36.60 -31.46 22.55
C ARG A 7 -37.99 -30.97 22.18
N HIS A 8 -38.14 -30.19 21.11
CA HIS A 8 -39.39 -29.47 20.81
C HIS A 8 -40.17 -30.03 19.61
N LYS A 9 -39.53 -30.87 18.78
CA LYS A 9 -40.07 -31.43 17.54
C LYS A 9 -39.57 -32.87 17.32
N ALA A 10 -39.71 -33.70 18.35
CA ALA A 10 -39.27 -35.10 18.35
C ALA A 10 -39.77 -35.92 17.15
N SER A 11 -40.96 -35.60 16.61
CA SER A 11 -41.53 -36.25 15.43
C SER A 11 -40.73 -36.03 14.15
N LEU A 12 -39.84 -35.04 14.10
CA LEU A 12 -38.96 -34.78 12.97
C LEU A 12 -37.64 -35.53 13.05
N VAL A 13 -37.36 -36.23 14.15
CA VAL A 13 -36.11 -36.97 14.36
C VAL A 13 -36.41 -38.45 14.12
N PRO A 14 -35.80 -39.09 13.11
CA PRO A 14 -35.95 -40.52 12.90
C PRO A 14 -35.55 -41.32 14.14
N THR A 15 -36.28 -42.39 14.45
CA THR A 15 -36.05 -43.23 15.64
C THR A 15 -34.61 -43.74 15.70
N ALA A 16 -34.08 -44.26 14.59
CA ALA A 16 -32.71 -44.75 14.49
C ALA A 16 -31.65 -43.68 14.83
N PHE A 17 -31.88 -42.43 14.41
CA PHE A 17 -30.98 -41.34 14.78
C PHE A 17 -31.10 -41.01 16.26
N ARG A 18 -32.32 -40.95 16.80
CA ARG A 18 -32.55 -40.65 18.21
C ARG A 18 -31.92 -41.69 19.14
N GLU A 19 -32.00 -42.97 18.80
CA GLU A 19 -31.41 -44.08 19.55
C GLU A 19 -29.87 -44.03 19.57
N SER A 20 -29.25 -43.39 18.57
CA SER A 20 -27.80 -43.19 18.52
C SER A 20 -27.29 -42.07 19.43
N LEU A 21 -28.17 -41.26 20.04
CA LEU A 21 -27.80 -40.14 20.88
C LEU A 21 -27.68 -40.54 22.35
N GLN A 22 -26.72 -39.93 23.04
CA GLN A 22 -26.59 -39.99 24.49
C GLN A 22 -27.15 -38.70 25.09
N PHE A 23 -27.88 -38.80 26.19
CA PHE A 23 -28.53 -37.66 26.85
C PHE A 23 -27.84 -37.33 28.17
N ASP A 24 -27.72 -36.04 28.46
CA ASP A 24 -27.23 -35.56 29.75
C ASP A 24 -28.34 -35.58 30.83
N CYS A 25 -27.97 -35.19 32.05
CA CYS A 25 -28.89 -35.13 33.19
C CYS A 25 -30.03 -34.10 33.02
N SER A 26 -29.92 -33.18 32.07
CA SER A 26 -30.97 -32.20 31.72
C SER A 26 -31.94 -32.72 30.64
N GLY A 27 -31.71 -33.94 30.14
CA GLY A 27 -32.51 -34.56 29.09
C GLY A 27 -32.17 -34.06 27.69
N ASP A 28 -31.05 -33.36 27.52
CA ASP A 28 -30.58 -32.85 26.23
C ASP A 28 -29.51 -33.78 25.63
N PRO A 29 -29.50 -34.00 24.30
CA PRO A 29 -28.46 -34.82 23.67
C PRO A 29 -27.08 -34.15 23.78
N THR A 30 -26.07 -34.93 24.17
CA THR A 30 -24.70 -34.46 24.34
C THR A 30 -24.09 -34.07 23.00
N LYS A 31 -23.21 -33.05 22.99
CA LYS A 31 -22.56 -32.58 21.77
C LYS A 31 -21.75 -33.67 21.08
N ASP A 32 -21.03 -34.49 21.85
CA ASP A 32 -20.16 -35.53 21.32
C ASP A 32 -20.96 -36.67 20.68
N SER A 33 -22.10 -37.05 21.26
CA SER A 33 -22.97 -38.07 20.66
C SER A 33 -23.63 -37.58 19.35
N ILE A 34 -24.01 -36.29 19.28
CA ILE A 34 -24.50 -35.69 18.03
C ILE A 34 -23.41 -35.72 16.96
N LEU A 35 -22.17 -35.34 17.29
CA LEU A 35 -21.06 -35.35 16.32
C LEU A 35 -20.74 -36.77 15.84
N ALA A 36 -20.76 -37.75 16.73
CA ALA A 36 -20.58 -39.16 16.39
C ALA A 36 -21.72 -39.65 15.47
N ALA A 37 -22.98 -39.34 15.80
CA ALA A 37 -24.11 -39.74 14.97
C ALA A 37 -24.08 -39.09 13.58
N LEU A 38 -23.67 -37.82 13.49
CA LEU A 38 -23.53 -37.10 12.21
C LEU A 38 -22.36 -37.61 11.36
N SER A 39 -21.37 -38.29 11.94
CA SER A 39 -20.24 -38.85 11.18
C SER A 39 -20.64 -40.00 10.25
N SER A 40 -21.83 -40.58 10.46
CA SER A 40 -22.42 -41.64 9.64
C SER A 40 -23.20 -41.12 8.42
N ALA A 41 -23.07 -39.84 8.07
CA ALA A 41 -23.71 -39.31 6.87
C ALA A 41 -23.24 -40.08 5.60
N PRO A 42 -24.15 -40.51 4.71
CA PRO A 42 -25.58 -40.18 4.66
C PRO A 42 -26.54 -41.21 5.33
N ASP A 43 -26.02 -42.30 5.90
CA ASP A 43 -26.78 -43.53 6.22
C ASP A 43 -27.75 -43.41 7.41
N ASN A 44 -27.53 -42.46 8.32
CA ASN A 44 -28.42 -42.20 9.47
C ASN A 44 -28.86 -40.72 9.49
N PRO A 45 -29.95 -40.35 8.79
CA PRO A 45 -30.36 -38.96 8.66
C PRO A 45 -30.83 -38.37 10.00
N PRO A 46 -30.35 -37.18 10.38
CA PRO A 46 -30.68 -36.55 11.66
C PRO A 46 -32.09 -35.97 11.71
N LEU A 47 -32.73 -35.85 10.54
CA LEU A 47 -34.03 -35.25 10.34
C LEU A 47 -34.81 -36.06 9.31
N ASP A 48 -36.13 -36.17 9.48
CA ASP A 48 -37.01 -36.49 8.38
C ASP A 48 -37.09 -35.28 7.44
N PHE A 49 -36.19 -35.25 6.46
CA PHE A 49 -36.06 -34.17 5.48
C PHE A 49 -37.34 -33.92 4.67
N ARG A 50 -38.24 -34.90 4.56
CA ARG A 50 -39.52 -34.75 3.85
C ARG A 50 -40.57 -34.03 4.70
N ALA A 51 -40.44 -34.09 6.02
CA ALA A 51 -41.35 -33.46 6.98
C ALA A 51 -40.88 -32.07 7.46
N VAL A 52 -39.65 -31.65 7.11
CA VAL A 52 -39.13 -30.32 7.46
C VAL A 52 -39.94 -29.23 6.76
N GLN A 53 -40.36 -28.21 7.51
CA GLN A 53 -41.11 -27.06 7.04
C GLN A 53 -40.40 -25.77 7.46
N ALA A 54 -40.66 -24.66 6.78
CA ALA A 54 -40.02 -23.38 7.07
C ALA A 54 -40.27 -22.94 8.53
N GLN A 55 -41.48 -23.17 9.04
CA GLN A 55 -41.84 -22.85 10.42
C GLN A 55 -40.95 -23.56 11.47
N HIS A 56 -40.55 -24.82 11.23
CA HIS A 56 -39.70 -25.56 12.16
C HIS A 56 -38.33 -24.89 12.28
N PHE A 57 -37.79 -24.46 11.15
CA PHE A 57 -36.53 -23.75 11.10
C PHE A 57 -36.63 -22.34 11.72
N LEU A 58 -37.70 -21.60 11.42
CA LEU A 58 -37.89 -20.24 11.92
C LEU A 58 -38.07 -20.19 13.44
N SER A 59 -38.85 -21.13 14.00
CA SER A 59 -39.02 -21.25 15.45
C SER A 59 -37.70 -21.53 16.15
N TRP A 60 -36.85 -22.38 15.56
CA TRP A 60 -35.52 -22.61 16.09
C TRP A 60 -34.63 -21.37 16.01
N ILE A 61 -34.54 -20.69 14.86
CA ILE A 61 -33.63 -19.53 14.78
C ILE A 61 -34.04 -18.39 15.70
N LEU A 62 -35.35 -18.18 15.89
CA LEU A 62 -35.89 -17.13 16.76
C LEU A 62 -35.79 -17.49 18.25
N SER A 63 -35.66 -18.78 18.60
CA SER A 63 -35.38 -19.20 19.97
C SER A 63 -33.93 -18.96 20.37
N MET A 64 -33.02 -18.73 19.41
CA MET A 64 -31.61 -18.45 19.71
C MET A 64 -31.43 -17.00 20.17
N LYS A 65 -30.81 -16.83 21.33
CA LYS A 65 -30.51 -15.53 21.94
C LYS A 65 -29.00 -15.38 22.20
N ASN A 66 -28.52 -14.15 22.14
CA ASN A 66 -27.19 -13.77 22.62
C ASN A 66 -27.11 -13.98 24.14
N LYS A 67 -25.89 -13.95 24.69
CA LYS A 67 -25.65 -13.99 26.14
C LYS A 67 -26.42 -12.91 26.90
N ASP A 68 -26.66 -11.77 26.25
CA ASP A 68 -27.38 -10.63 26.80
C ASP A 68 -28.90 -10.72 26.61
N GLY A 69 -29.42 -11.87 26.16
CA GLY A 69 -30.86 -12.10 25.91
C GLY A 69 -31.41 -11.49 24.62
N GLY A 70 -30.61 -10.71 23.89
CA GLY A 70 -30.97 -10.11 22.59
C GLY A 70 -30.97 -11.09 21.42
N TYR A 71 -31.56 -10.70 20.28
CA TYR A 71 -31.53 -11.48 19.04
C TYR A 71 -30.16 -11.45 18.35
N HIS A 72 -29.84 -12.49 17.57
CA HIS A 72 -28.62 -12.52 16.78
C HIS A 72 -28.73 -11.61 15.53
N SER A 73 -27.57 -11.29 14.94
CA SER A 73 -27.51 -10.54 13.69
C SER A 73 -28.18 -11.29 12.52
N PHE A 74 -28.69 -10.55 11.53
CA PHE A 74 -29.21 -11.15 10.29
C PHE A 74 -28.17 -12.07 9.61
N SER A 75 -26.89 -11.69 9.62
CA SER A 75 -25.82 -12.52 9.06
C SER A 75 -25.67 -13.88 9.76
N THR A 76 -25.88 -13.91 11.08
CA THR A 76 -25.87 -15.17 11.85
C THR A 76 -27.02 -16.08 11.38
N TYR A 77 -28.23 -15.53 11.26
CA TYR A 77 -29.38 -16.27 10.76
C TYR A 77 -29.19 -16.74 9.32
N ALA A 78 -28.64 -15.90 8.44
CA ALA A 78 -28.33 -16.28 7.06
C ALA A 78 -27.27 -17.40 6.98
N GLY A 79 -26.31 -17.40 7.92
CA GLY A 79 -25.34 -18.48 8.12
C GLY A 79 -26.03 -19.80 8.46
N HIS A 80 -26.95 -19.79 9.44
CA HIS A 80 -27.75 -20.97 9.78
C HIS A 80 -28.63 -21.44 8.63
N ARG A 81 -29.21 -20.52 7.85
CA ARG A 81 -29.96 -20.88 6.64
C ARG A 81 -29.07 -21.65 5.69
N SER A 82 -27.88 -21.12 5.39
CA SER A 82 -26.91 -21.79 4.51
C SER A 82 -26.49 -23.16 5.04
N ALA A 83 -26.33 -23.30 6.37
CA ALA A 83 -26.04 -24.59 7.01
C ALA A 83 -27.19 -25.60 6.83
N LEU A 84 -28.46 -25.15 6.84
CA LEU A 84 -29.59 -26.02 6.52
C LEU A 84 -29.52 -26.55 5.08
N TYR A 85 -29.21 -25.69 4.10
CA TYR A 85 -29.03 -26.14 2.71
C TYR A 85 -27.88 -27.14 2.58
N ASN A 86 -26.76 -26.90 3.28
CA ASN A 86 -25.66 -27.86 3.32
C ASN A 86 -26.11 -29.19 3.93
N LEU A 87 -26.88 -29.18 5.01
CA LEU A 87 -27.39 -30.41 5.64
C LEU A 87 -28.26 -31.24 4.69
N PHE A 88 -29.14 -30.61 3.90
CA PHE A 88 -29.91 -31.31 2.85
C PHE A 88 -28.96 -31.94 1.81
N ARG A 89 -27.95 -31.19 1.36
CA ARG A 89 -26.98 -31.66 0.36
C ARG A 89 -26.12 -32.82 0.88
N ASP A 90 -25.63 -32.73 2.11
CA ASP A 90 -24.72 -33.71 2.71
C ASP A 90 -25.41 -35.08 2.92
N TYR A 91 -26.74 -35.09 3.10
CA TYR A 91 -27.56 -36.30 3.17
C TYR A 91 -28.24 -36.66 1.84
N HIS A 92 -27.84 -36.03 0.74
CA HIS A 92 -28.35 -36.28 -0.61
C HIS A 92 -29.88 -36.07 -0.79
N TYR A 93 -30.47 -35.16 -0.02
CA TYR A 93 -31.87 -34.73 -0.18
C TYR A 93 -31.96 -33.43 -0.97
N THR A 94 -32.95 -33.35 -1.87
CA THR A 94 -33.30 -32.10 -2.56
C THR A 94 -34.38 -31.37 -1.77
N MET A 95 -34.12 -30.10 -1.43
CA MET A 95 -35.11 -29.25 -0.77
C MET A 95 -36.28 -28.97 -1.72
N SER A 96 -37.52 -29.05 -1.22
CA SER A 96 -38.68 -28.75 -2.06
C SER A 96 -38.70 -27.27 -2.46
N THR A 97 -39.16 -26.99 -3.68
CA THR A 97 -39.28 -25.61 -4.20
C THR A 97 -40.17 -24.74 -3.31
N GLN A 98 -41.20 -25.34 -2.70
CA GLN A 98 -42.04 -24.66 -1.72
C GLN A 98 -41.26 -24.24 -0.47
N LEU A 99 -40.50 -25.17 0.14
CA LEU A 99 -39.72 -24.89 1.34
C LEU A 99 -38.64 -23.83 1.08
N GLU A 100 -37.95 -23.93 -0.06
CA GLU A 100 -36.95 -22.94 -0.49
C GLU A 100 -37.57 -21.54 -0.67
N ARG A 101 -38.75 -21.47 -1.31
CA ARG A 101 -39.49 -20.20 -1.49
C ARG A 101 -39.93 -19.62 -0.16
N GLU A 102 -40.51 -20.43 0.73
CA GLU A 102 -40.95 -19.99 2.06
C GLU A 102 -39.79 -19.45 2.88
N LEU A 103 -38.68 -20.20 2.97
CA LEU A 103 -37.46 -19.75 3.65
C LEU A 103 -36.95 -18.44 3.06
N SER A 104 -36.97 -18.28 1.74
CA SER A 104 -36.56 -17.05 1.07
C SER A 104 -37.46 -15.87 1.41
N CYS A 105 -38.78 -16.05 1.36
CA CYS A 105 -39.77 -15.02 1.72
C CYS A 105 -39.64 -14.60 3.19
N HIS A 106 -39.53 -15.56 4.11
CA HIS A 106 -39.40 -15.26 5.54
C HIS A 106 -38.11 -14.50 5.85
N PHE A 107 -36.99 -14.86 5.22
CA PHE A 107 -35.73 -14.14 5.41
C PHE A 107 -35.77 -12.73 4.82
N LYS A 108 -36.42 -12.51 3.67
CA LYS A 108 -36.69 -11.16 3.16
C LYS A 108 -37.53 -10.35 4.15
N GLY A 109 -38.60 -10.94 4.70
CA GLY A 109 -39.45 -10.28 5.70
C GLY A 109 -38.72 -9.99 7.03
N LEU A 110 -37.81 -10.86 7.46
CA LEU A 110 -36.95 -10.63 8.61
C LEU A 110 -35.98 -9.47 8.35
N GLN A 111 -35.37 -9.43 7.16
CA GLN A 111 -34.47 -8.33 6.75
C GLN A 111 -35.20 -6.98 6.71
N HIS A 112 -36.42 -6.94 6.16
CA HIS A 112 -37.23 -5.71 6.14
C HIS A 112 -37.63 -5.24 7.54
N ARG A 113 -37.98 -6.16 8.45
CA ARG A 113 -38.29 -5.80 9.84
C ARG A 113 -37.08 -5.25 10.57
N ILE A 114 -35.91 -5.86 10.40
CA ILE A 114 -34.65 -5.35 10.96
C ILE A 114 -34.33 -3.97 10.38
N ALA A 115 -34.45 -3.78 9.07
CA ALA A 115 -34.22 -2.49 8.44
C ALA A 115 -35.21 -1.41 8.91
N SER A 116 -36.47 -1.77 9.13
CA SER A 116 -37.50 -0.85 9.66
C SER A 116 -37.21 -0.45 11.11
N ALA A 117 -36.81 -1.42 11.96
CA ALA A 117 -36.42 -1.16 13.34
C ALA A 117 -35.20 -0.21 13.40
N ILE A 118 -34.17 -0.48 12.59
CA ILE A 118 -33.00 0.40 12.45
C ILE A 118 -33.42 1.80 11.95
N GLY A 119 -34.33 1.88 10.97
CA GLY A 119 -34.85 3.14 10.45
C GLY A 119 -35.61 3.96 11.50
N SER A 120 -36.24 3.29 12.47
CA SER A 120 -36.87 3.93 13.65
C SER A 120 -35.89 4.22 14.80
N GLY A 121 -34.60 3.94 14.64
CA GLY A 121 -33.57 4.15 15.67
C GLY A 121 -33.39 2.98 16.65
N ASP A 122 -34.11 1.87 16.45
CA ASP A 122 -33.97 0.66 17.26
C ASP A 122 -32.89 -0.25 16.67
N GLY A 123 -31.71 -0.18 17.29
CA GLY A 123 -30.53 -0.96 16.94
C GLY A 123 -29.47 -0.19 16.13
N PRO A 124 -28.26 -0.77 15.99
CA PRO A 124 -27.15 -0.11 15.32
C PRO A 124 -27.35 -0.07 13.80
N ILE A 125 -27.20 1.11 13.20
CA ILE A 125 -27.23 1.32 11.73
C ILE A 125 -26.08 0.57 11.04
N LYS A 126 -24.91 0.53 11.67
CA LYS A 126 -23.73 -0.16 11.14
C LYS A 126 -23.66 -1.58 11.68
N VAL A 127 -23.35 -2.55 10.81
CA VAL A 127 -23.19 -3.96 11.18
C VAL A 127 -21.74 -4.42 10.96
N GLY A 128 -21.18 -5.07 11.97
CA GLY A 128 -19.83 -5.61 11.96
C GLY A 128 -18.79 -4.57 12.42
N LYS A 129 -17.51 -4.87 12.16
CA LYS A 129 -16.39 -3.99 12.55
C LYS A 129 -16.23 -2.83 11.57
N ASP A 130 -15.95 -1.65 12.08
CA ASP A 130 -15.70 -0.44 11.29
C ASP A 130 -14.34 -0.49 10.59
N PRO A 131 -14.19 0.14 9.41
CA PRO A 131 -12.89 0.33 8.79
C PRO A 131 -11.98 1.14 9.71
N MET A 132 -10.74 0.68 9.88
CA MET A 132 -9.73 1.47 10.58
C MET A 132 -9.24 2.59 9.66
N THR A 133 -9.33 3.84 10.10
CA THR A 133 -8.75 4.98 9.34
C THR A 133 -7.23 4.85 9.31
N PHE A 134 -6.57 5.46 8.32
CA PHE A 134 -5.10 5.43 8.26
C PHE A 134 -4.46 6.09 9.50
N GLY A 135 -5.06 7.18 10.00
CA GLY A 135 -4.65 7.82 11.25
C GLY A 135 -4.74 6.89 12.46
N LEU A 136 -5.87 6.19 12.64
CA LEU A 136 -6.01 5.23 13.74
C LEU A 136 -5.05 4.04 13.59
N TYR A 137 -4.86 3.53 12.38
CA TYR A 137 -3.88 2.48 12.07
C TYR A 137 -2.48 2.90 12.51
N ARG A 138 -2.07 4.12 12.15
CA ARG A 138 -0.79 4.71 12.55
C ARG A 138 -0.65 4.83 14.06
N SER A 139 -1.66 5.37 14.74
CA SER A 139 -1.65 5.51 16.20
C SER A 139 -1.56 4.16 16.92
N VAL A 140 -2.31 3.15 16.46
CA VAL A 140 -2.25 1.78 17.03
C VAL A 140 -0.88 1.15 16.79
N ALA A 141 -0.34 1.28 15.58
CA ALA A 141 0.97 0.74 15.26
C ALA A 141 2.08 1.42 16.08
N MET A 142 1.98 2.73 16.32
CA MET A 142 2.91 3.50 17.16
C MET A 142 2.84 3.05 18.63
N GLU A 143 1.64 2.91 19.19
CA GLU A 143 1.45 2.44 20.56
C GLU A 143 2.04 1.04 20.77
N MET A 144 1.77 0.13 19.82
CA MET A 144 2.35 -1.22 19.86
C MET A 144 3.86 -1.21 19.72
N MET A 145 4.42 -0.28 18.93
CA MET A 145 5.86 -0.14 18.73
C MET A 145 6.57 0.32 20.01
N ARG A 146 5.99 1.27 20.75
CA ARG A 146 6.57 1.85 21.97
C ARG A 146 6.49 0.92 23.17
N SER A 147 5.62 -0.08 23.15
CA SER A 147 5.39 -0.97 24.28
C SER A 147 6.59 -1.88 24.55
N THR A 148 6.97 -2.04 25.82
CA THR A 148 7.98 -3.02 26.26
C THR A 148 7.50 -4.48 26.19
N SER A 149 6.24 -4.72 25.80
CA SER A 149 5.70 -6.07 25.69
C SER A 149 6.11 -6.74 24.38
N ARG A 150 6.73 -7.93 24.46
CA ARG A 150 6.99 -8.77 23.28
C ARG A 150 5.70 -9.04 22.49
N GLU A 151 4.58 -9.23 23.17
CA GLU A 151 3.26 -9.43 22.52
C GLU A 151 2.85 -8.25 21.64
N MET A 152 3.18 -7.02 22.02
CA MET A 152 2.90 -5.83 21.22
C MET A 152 3.81 -5.74 19.99
N VAL A 153 5.06 -6.19 20.08
CA VAL A 153 5.95 -6.34 18.91
C VAL A 153 5.36 -7.31 17.89
N PHE A 154 4.88 -8.48 18.36
CA PHE A 154 4.15 -9.44 17.52
C PHE A 154 2.89 -8.80 16.91
N ALA A 155 2.06 -8.16 17.74
CA ALA A 155 0.80 -7.59 17.29
C ALA A 155 1.01 -6.46 16.27
N ARG A 156 2.08 -5.66 16.41
CA ARG A 156 2.45 -4.65 15.43
C ARG A 156 2.80 -5.28 14.09
N ALA A 157 3.69 -6.27 14.06
CA ALA A 157 4.05 -6.94 12.82
C ALA A 157 2.83 -7.58 12.15
N PHE A 158 1.97 -8.23 12.95
CA PHE A 158 0.72 -8.81 12.45
C PHE A 158 -0.25 -7.75 11.91
N LEU A 159 -0.43 -6.63 12.60
CA LEU A 159 -1.29 -5.51 12.20
C LEU A 159 -0.82 -4.91 10.88
N VAL A 160 0.46 -4.53 10.82
CA VAL A 160 1.08 -3.86 9.68
C VAL A 160 1.07 -4.77 8.45
N LEU A 161 1.41 -6.05 8.59
CA LEU A 161 1.30 -7.01 7.49
C LEU A 161 -0.15 -7.25 7.06
N SER A 162 -1.09 -7.37 8.00
CA SER A 162 -2.52 -7.53 7.65
C SER A 162 -3.08 -6.33 6.87
N TRP A 163 -2.66 -5.11 7.25
CA TRP A 163 -3.00 -3.89 6.55
C TRP A 163 -2.42 -3.88 5.13
N ASN A 164 -1.09 -4.05 5.01
CA ASN A 164 -0.39 -4.01 3.73
C ASN A 164 -0.84 -5.12 2.78
N LEU A 165 -1.08 -6.33 3.29
CA LEU A 165 -1.59 -7.42 2.47
C LEU A 165 -3.04 -7.26 2.11
N MET A 166 -3.80 -6.35 2.74
CA MET A 166 -5.27 -6.29 2.64
C MET A 166 -5.91 -7.67 2.86
N SER A 167 -5.34 -8.43 3.78
CA SER A 167 -5.67 -9.84 4.00
C SER A 167 -6.65 -9.99 5.17
N ARG A 168 -7.31 -11.15 5.26
CA ARG A 168 -7.95 -11.53 6.53
C ARG A 168 -6.88 -11.98 7.51
N SER A 169 -7.15 -11.87 8.80
CA SER A 169 -6.23 -12.41 9.81
C SER A 169 -5.95 -13.90 9.62
N ALA A 170 -6.90 -14.71 9.13
CA ALA A 170 -6.64 -16.12 8.79
C ALA A 170 -5.53 -16.27 7.73
N ASN A 171 -5.53 -15.41 6.71
CA ASN A 171 -4.47 -15.37 5.69
C ASN A 171 -3.14 -14.89 6.29
N THR A 172 -3.16 -13.88 7.16
CA THR A 172 -1.94 -13.40 7.85
C THR A 172 -1.34 -14.47 8.76
N VAL A 173 -2.18 -15.24 9.47
CA VAL A 173 -1.72 -16.39 10.28
C VAL A 173 -1.05 -17.45 9.41
N SER A 174 -1.55 -17.67 8.20
CA SER A 174 -1.02 -18.68 7.27
C SER A 174 0.21 -18.23 6.45
N LEU A 175 0.83 -17.09 6.79
CA LEU A 175 2.03 -16.63 6.09
C LEU A 175 3.18 -17.61 6.32
N CYS A 176 3.82 -18.02 5.22
CA CYS A 176 4.95 -18.93 5.22
C CYS A 176 6.14 -18.29 4.51
N TYR A 177 7.35 -18.54 5.01
CA TYR A 177 8.58 -18.05 4.40
C TYR A 177 8.75 -18.53 2.96
N ASN A 178 8.38 -19.78 2.65
CA ASN A 178 8.43 -20.32 1.28
C ASN A 178 7.51 -19.60 0.27
N HIS A 179 6.60 -18.74 0.74
CA HIS A 179 5.71 -17.95 -0.12
C HIS A 179 6.10 -16.47 -0.15
N MET A 180 7.34 -16.16 0.24
CA MET A 180 7.88 -14.82 0.28
C MET A 180 9.16 -14.75 -0.55
N GLU A 181 9.27 -13.71 -1.35
CA GLU A 181 10.50 -13.38 -2.05
C GLU A 181 10.65 -11.86 -2.12
N TRP A 182 11.86 -11.40 -2.39
CA TRP A 182 12.10 -10.00 -2.70
C TRP A 182 12.22 -9.85 -4.22
N GLY A 183 11.62 -8.80 -4.79
CA GLY A 183 11.79 -8.49 -6.20
C GLY A 183 11.71 -7.00 -6.45
N GLU A 184 12.64 -6.48 -7.27
CA GLU A 184 12.88 -5.05 -7.43
C GLU A 184 13.03 -4.37 -6.07
N ASP A 185 12.07 -3.51 -5.71
CA ASP A 185 12.06 -2.69 -4.51
C ASP A 185 10.97 -3.11 -3.50
N ALA A 186 10.39 -4.30 -3.66
CA ALA A 186 9.28 -4.77 -2.84
C ALA A 186 9.43 -6.20 -2.31
N LEU A 187 8.84 -6.44 -1.14
CA LEU A 187 8.55 -7.78 -0.64
C LEU A 187 7.30 -8.32 -1.35
N LYS A 188 7.42 -9.46 -2.00
CA LYS A 188 6.31 -10.18 -2.64
C LYS A 188 5.81 -11.29 -1.74
N VAL A 189 4.49 -11.36 -1.57
CA VAL A 189 3.84 -12.41 -0.78
C VAL A 189 2.80 -13.13 -1.62
N PHE A 190 2.92 -14.45 -1.69
CA PHE A 190 2.01 -15.31 -2.43
C PHE A 190 1.03 -16.01 -1.48
N PHE A 191 -0.24 -16.08 -1.86
CA PHE A 191 -1.24 -16.88 -1.14
C PHE A 191 -1.61 -18.12 -1.97
N ALA A 192 -1.49 -19.30 -1.36
CA ALA A 192 -1.93 -20.55 -1.98
C ALA A 192 -3.48 -20.65 -2.05
N TYR A 193 -4.18 -20.02 -1.11
CA TYR A 193 -5.64 -20.03 -1.03
C TYR A 193 -6.19 -18.61 -0.82
N MET A 194 -7.12 -18.20 -1.67
CA MET A 194 -7.87 -16.94 -1.52
C MET A 194 -9.38 -17.22 -1.52
N LYS A 195 -10.20 -16.35 -0.90
CA LYS A 195 -11.67 -16.60 -0.82
C LYS A 195 -12.32 -16.67 -2.21
N ASN A 196 -11.82 -15.90 -3.17
CA ASN A 196 -12.27 -15.88 -4.56
C ASN A 196 -11.61 -16.97 -5.43
N ASP A 197 -10.68 -17.75 -4.86
CA ASP A 197 -10.05 -18.90 -5.50
C ASP A 197 -9.80 -20.03 -4.48
N GLN A 198 -10.89 -20.59 -3.98
CA GLN A 198 -10.84 -21.67 -2.99
C GLN A 198 -10.22 -22.96 -3.56
N ARG A 199 -10.18 -23.10 -4.88
CA ARG A 199 -9.61 -24.25 -5.58
C ARG A 199 -8.13 -24.04 -5.95
N GLY A 200 -7.56 -22.85 -5.73
CA GLY A 200 -6.17 -22.53 -6.07
C GLY A 200 -5.86 -22.64 -7.56
N THR A 201 -6.86 -22.38 -8.40
CA THR A 201 -6.81 -22.58 -9.85
C THR A 201 -6.35 -21.34 -10.62
N ARG A 202 -6.32 -20.16 -9.97
CA ARG A 202 -5.85 -18.92 -10.58
C ARG A 202 -4.33 -18.82 -10.48
N PRO A 203 -3.68 -18.08 -11.40
CA PRO A 203 -2.28 -17.69 -11.26
C PRO A 203 -2.03 -17.13 -9.85
N ARG A 204 -0.92 -17.54 -9.24
CA ARG A 204 -0.55 -17.10 -7.89
C ARG A 204 0.10 -15.73 -8.00
N ASP A 205 -0.72 -14.71 -8.18
CA ASP A 205 -0.24 -13.34 -8.26
C ASP A 205 0.24 -12.86 -6.88
N PRO A 206 1.42 -12.22 -6.78
CA PRO A 206 1.95 -11.72 -5.52
C PRO A 206 1.21 -10.47 -5.06
N ARG A 207 1.24 -10.22 -3.75
CA ARG A 207 0.94 -8.91 -3.16
C ARG A 207 2.25 -8.20 -2.83
N HIS A 208 2.49 -7.04 -3.42
CA HIS A 208 3.71 -6.26 -3.23
C HIS A 208 3.63 -5.38 -1.97
N ILE A 209 4.60 -5.51 -1.07
CA ILE A 209 4.71 -4.75 0.18
C ILE A 209 5.97 -3.89 0.11
N TYR A 210 5.85 -2.59 0.39
CA TYR A 210 6.94 -1.63 0.27
C TYR A 210 7.41 -1.15 1.64
N ALA A 211 8.70 -0.87 1.79
CA ALA A 211 9.17 -0.17 2.97
C ALA A 211 8.62 1.27 2.98
N ASN A 212 8.37 1.81 4.16
CA ASN A 212 8.05 3.22 4.34
C ASN A 212 9.10 3.87 5.25
N PRO A 213 10.20 4.40 4.68
CA PRO A 213 11.23 5.06 5.46
C PRO A 213 10.80 6.42 6.04
N LEU A 214 9.64 6.96 5.63
CA LEU A 214 9.12 8.24 6.12
C LEU A 214 8.27 8.08 7.39
N MET A 215 7.66 6.91 7.58
CA MET A 215 6.79 6.61 8.74
C MET A 215 7.18 5.25 9.34
N PRO A 216 8.17 5.22 10.24
CA PRO A 216 8.70 3.98 10.82
C PRO A 216 7.63 3.13 11.50
N GLU A 217 6.65 3.74 12.16
CA GLU A 217 5.58 3.09 12.92
C GLU A 217 4.74 2.15 12.06
N VAL A 218 4.50 2.47 10.79
CA VAL A 218 3.71 1.68 9.83
C VAL A 218 4.55 1.00 8.75
N CYS A 219 5.87 1.14 8.80
CA CYS A 219 6.79 0.52 7.85
C CYS A 219 6.77 -1.02 8.00
N PRO A 220 6.30 -1.77 6.98
CA PRO A 220 6.15 -3.22 7.07
C PRO A 220 7.48 -3.98 7.12
N ILE A 221 8.49 -3.50 6.39
CA ILE A 221 9.82 -4.13 6.36
C ILE A 221 10.53 -3.94 7.71
N LEU A 222 10.45 -2.74 8.30
CA LEU A 222 10.92 -2.51 9.66
C LEU A 222 10.15 -3.36 10.67
N ALA A 223 8.82 -3.40 10.61
CA ALA A 223 8.01 -4.19 11.53
C ALA A 223 8.36 -5.68 11.51
N LEU A 224 8.59 -6.25 10.32
CA LEU A 224 9.02 -7.63 10.15
C LEU A 224 10.43 -7.87 10.74
N GLY A 225 11.38 -6.97 10.46
CA GLY A 225 12.74 -7.06 11.00
C GLY A 225 12.78 -6.97 12.53
N LEU A 226 12.04 -6.04 13.14
CA LEU A 226 11.95 -5.92 14.60
C LEU A 226 11.31 -7.16 15.22
N TYR A 227 10.29 -7.74 14.58
CA TYR A 227 9.68 -8.99 15.04
C TYR A 227 10.68 -10.15 15.06
N TRP A 228 11.40 -10.38 13.96
CA TRP A 228 12.40 -11.44 13.89
C TRP A 228 13.53 -11.26 14.91
N MET A 229 13.98 -10.03 15.11
CA MET A 229 15.05 -9.75 16.06
C MET A 229 14.62 -9.94 17.52
N VAL A 230 13.37 -9.64 17.87
CA VAL A 230 12.85 -9.84 19.24
C VAL A 230 12.51 -11.30 19.50
N TYR A 231 11.84 -11.97 18.56
CA TYR A 231 11.37 -13.35 18.74
C TYR A 231 12.41 -14.41 18.41
N GLY A 232 13.44 -14.07 17.63
CA GLY A 232 14.28 -15.06 16.96
C GLY A 232 13.50 -15.76 15.85
N VAL A 233 14.21 -16.54 15.03
CA VAL A 233 13.62 -17.33 13.95
C VAL A 233 13.92 -18.81 14.20
N ASP A 234 12.87 -19.61 14.31
CA ASP A 234 13.01 -21.06 14.42
C ASP A 234 13.27 -21.66 13.04
N SER A 235 14.43 -22.28 12.85
CA SER A 235 14.82 -22.91 11.58
C SER A 235 13.92 -24.09 11.18
N ASN A 236 13.14 -24.64 12.11
CA ASN A 236 12.21 -25.74 11.85
C ASN A 236 10.79 -25.26 11.51
N ALA A 237 10.50 -23.96 11.69
CA ALA A 237 9.20 -23.38 11.40
C ALA A 237 9.19 -22.71 10.03
N ASN A 238 8.27 -23.10 9.16
CA ASN A 238 8.05 -22.41 7.88
C ASN A 238 7.07 -21.22 8.03
N GLN A 239 6.32 -21.14 9.13
CA GLN A 239 5.38 -20.06 9.36
C GLN A 239 6.10 -18.79 9.85
N VAL A 240 5.69 -17.63 9.33
CA VAL A 240 6.16 -16.32 9.83
C VAL A 240 5.73 -16.12 11.29
N PHE A 241 4.51 -16.57 11.64
CA PHE A 241 3.98 -16.52 13.00
C PHE A 241 3.74 -17.96 13.50
N PRO A 242 4.74 -18.60 14.12
CA PRO A 242 4.61 -19.99 14.58
C PRO A 242 3.69 -20.12 15.79
N GLY A 243 3.16 -21.32 16.00
CA GLY A 243 2.30 -21.69 17.12
C GLY A 243 0.81 -21.72 16.78
N ASN A 244 0.02 -22.25 17.71
CA ASN A 244 -1.44 -22.33 17.57
C ASN A 244 -2.11 -21.01 18.01
N ASP A 245 -3.34 -20.79 17.57
CA ASP A 245 -4.20 -19.68 18.03
C ASP A 245 -3.66 -18.26 17.81
N GLN A 246 -2.78 -18.04 16.82
CA GLN A 246 -2.23 -16.72 16.50
C GLN A 246 -3.32 -15.68 16.18
N TYR A 247 -4.46 -16.13 15.64
CA TYR A 247 -5.64 -15.30 15.42
C TYR A 247 -6.17 -14.71 16.75
N ASP A 248 -6.41 -15.56 17.74
CA ASP A 248 -6.94 -15.14 19.03
C ASP A 248 -5.90 -14.37 19.86
N ARG A 249 -4.63 -14.75 19.73
CA ARG A 249 -3.50 -13.98 20.29
C ARG A 249 -3.52 -12.55 19.78
N PHE A 250 -3.53 -12.34 18.46
CA PHE A 250 -3.59 -11.01 17.87
C PHE A 250 -4.87 -10.27 18.28
N ARG A 251 -6.04 -10.92 18.24
CA ARG A 251 -7.32 -10.31 18.63
C ARG A 251 -7.30 -9.79 20.07
N LYS A 252 -6.78 -10.58 21.02
CA LYS A 252 -6.68 -10.19 22.44
C LYS A 252 -5.68 -9.05 22.63
N THR A 253 -4.53 -9.11 21.95
CA THR A 253 -3.51 -8.06 22.06
C THR A 253 -3.96 -6.75 21.40
N LEU A 254 -4.65 -6.80 20.26
CA LEU A 254 -5.25 -5.62 19.63
C LEU A 254 -6.26 -4.94 20.56
N ARG A 255 -7.14 -5.72 21.22
CA ARG A 255 -8.08 -5.15 22.21
C ARG A 255 -7.33 -4.43 23.33
N ARG A 256 -6.31 -5.08 23.90
CA ARG A 256 -5.48 -4.48 24.95
C ARG A 256 -4.78 -3.19 24.51
N ALA A 257 -4.32 -3.13 23.25
CA ALA A 257 -3.73 -1.92 22.69
C ALA A 257 -4.76 -0.78 22.60
N LEU A 258 -5.96 -1.07 22.09
CA LEU A 258 -7.04 -0.07 21.98
C LEU A 258 -7.54 0.44 23.33
N GLU A 259 -7.35 -0.34 24.40
CA GLU A 259 -7.71 0.01 25.78
C GLU A 259 -6.59 0.77 26.52
N THR A 260 -5.43 1.03 25.91
CA THR A 260 -4.42 1.88 26.56
C THR A 260 -4.95 3.31 26.68
N PRO A 261 -4.62 4.06 27.76
CA PRO A 261 -5.20 5.38 28.01
C PRO A 261 -5.07 6.35 26.83
N GLY A 262 -3.92 6.35 26.15
CA GLY A 262 -3.69 7.20 24.98
C GLY A 262 -4.61 6.90 23.81
N LEU A 263 -4.79 5.63 23.46
CA LEU A 263 -5.67 5.22 22.35
C LEU A 263 -7.15 5.28 22.72
N ALA A 264 -7.51 4.94 23.95
CA ALA A 264 -8.89 5.04 24.42
C ALA A 264 -9.40 6.48 24.33
N ASN A 265 -8.59 7.46 24.75
CA ASN A 265 -8.92 8.88 24.63
C ASN A 265 -9.04 9.34 23.17
N GLU A 266 -8.15 8.86 22.30
CA GLU A 266 -8.21 9.18 20.87
C GLU A 266 -9.47 8.59 20.21
N LEU A 267 -9.82 7.34 20.54
CA LEU A 267 -11.03 6.67 20.10
C LEU A 267 -12.29 7.43 20.54
N GLU A 268 -12.34 7.87 21.79
CA GLU A 268 -13.42 8.70 22.32
C GLU A 268 -13.51 10.04 21.58
N ARG A 269 -12.37 10.72 21.37
CA ARG A 269 -12.29 11.99 20.64
C ARG A 269 -12.85 11.90 19.22
N VAL A 270 -12.62 10.77 18.53
CA VAL A 270 -13.11 10.55 17.15
C VAL A 270 -14.47 9.83 17.09
N GLY A 271 -15.10 9.56 18.24
CA GLY A 271 -16.41 8.93 18.33
C GLY A 271 -16.44 7.47 17.88
N VAL A 272 -15.32 6.75 18.00
CA VAL A 272 -15.20 5.33 17.63
C VAL A 272 -15.16 4.48 18.89
N ARG A 273 -16.05 3.49 19.01
CA ARG A 273 -16.02 2.57 20.15
C ARG A 273 -14.92 1.54 19.95
N CYS A 274 -14.21 1.17 21.01
CA CYS A 274 -13.21 0.09 20.97
C CYS A 274 -13.81 -1.21 20.38
N ASP A 275 -15.05 -1.54 20.74
CA ASP A 275 -15.75 -2.71 20.22
C ASP A 275 -16.16 -2.62 18.74
N ASP A 276 -16.05 -1.47 18.09
CA ASP A 276 -16.29 -1.34 16.65
C ASP A 276 -15.01 -1.69 15.87
N ILE A 277 -13.84 -1.70 16.50
CA ILE A 277 -12.57 -2.08 15.89
C ILE A 277 -12.28 -3.57 16.16
N GLY A 278 -11.64 -4.22 15.19
CA GLY A 278 -11.21 -5.62 15.33
C GLY A 278 -10.43 -6.13 14.13
N THR A 279 -10.24 -7.44 14.06
CA THR A 279 -9.42 -8.11 13.04
C THR A 279 -9.82 -7.81 11.59
N HIS A 280 -11.09 -7.51 11.35
CA HIS A 280 -11.58 -7.14 10.02
C HIS A 280 -11.36 -5.67 9.66
N SER A 281 -11.08 -4.81 10.64
CA SER A 281 -10.95 -3.35 10.46
C SER A 281 -9.76 -2.99 9.59
N MET A 282 -8.63 -3.73 9.66
CA MET A 282 -7.45 -3.45 8.83
C MET A 282 -7.74 -3.66 7.35
N ARG A 283 -8.33 -4.79 6.96
CA ARG A 283 -8.64 -5.06 5.55
C ARG A 283 -9.66 -4.07 4.98
N LYS A 284 -10.69 -3.73 5.75
CA LYS A 284 -11.69 -2.73 5.36
C LYS A 284 -11.05 -1.34 5.26
N GLY A 285 -10.25 -0.98 6.24
CA GLY A 285 -9.52 0.29 6.32
C GLY A 285 -8.55 0.47 5.15
N ALA A 286 -7.68 -0.50 4.91
CA ALA A 286 -6.71 -0.47 3.82
C ALA A 286 -7.39 -0.39 2.44
N ALA A 287 -8.46 -1.16 2.21
CA ALA A 287 -9.22 -1.09 0.96
C ALA A 287 -9.86 0.30 0.76
N THR A 288 -10.43 0.87 1.82
CA THR A 288 -11.03 2.21 1.78
C THR A 288 -9.96 3.29 1.56
N TYR A 289 -8.84 3.20 2.26
CA TYR A 289 -7.72 4.12 2.12
C TYR A 289 -7.16 4.12 0.69
N CYS A 290 -7.00 2.95 0.07
CA CYS A 290 -6.58 2.89 -1.33
C CYS A 290 -7.63 3.42 -2.29
N SER A 291 -8.89 3.02 -2.16
CA SER A 291 -9.92 3.37 -3.14
C SER A 291 -10.41 4.81 -3.05
N SER A 292 -10.37 5.42 -1.85
CA SER A 292 -10.98 6.73 -1.59
C SER A 292 -10.16 7.64 -0.67
N GLY A 293 -8.89 7.32 -0.40
CA GLY A 293 -8.00 8.20 0.38
C GLY A 293 -7.41 9.37 -0.41
N SER A 294 -7.48 9.32 -1.74
CA SER A 294 -7.02 10.36 -2.66
C SER A 294 -7.81 10.28 -3.97
N THR A 295 -7.88 11.38 -4.72
CA THR A 295 -8.39 11.39 -6.10
C THR A 295 -7.43 10.75 -7.09
N ALA A 296 -6.16 10.61 -6.71
CA ALA A 296 -5.14 9.89 -7.47
C ALA A 296 -5.03 8.41 -7.06
N CYS A 297 -6.15 7.77 -6.70
CA CYS A 297 -6.16 6.42 -6.15
C CYS A 297 -5.78 5.33 -7.17
N PRO A 298 -5.28 4.16 -6.71
CA PRO A 298 -5.06 3.01 -7.57
C PRO A 298 -6.36 2.49 -8.22
N PRO A 299 -6.26 1.78 -9.36
CA PRO A 299 -7.41 1.21 -10.04
C PRO A 299 -8.26 0.35 -9.10
N ALA A 300 -9.57 0.58 -9.09
CA ALA A 300 -10.49 -0.15 -8.22
C ALA A 300 -10.35 -1.67 -8.40
N ILE A 301 -10.14 -2.15 -9.63
CA ILE A 301 -9.96 -3.58 -9.94
C ILE A 301 -8.78 -4.16 -9.14
N ALA A 302 -7.62 -3.48 -9.13
CA ALA A 302 -6.44 -3.91 -8.37
C ALA A 302 -6.74 -3.97 -6.86
N VAL A 303 -7.44 -2.96 -6.32
CA VAL A 303 -7.87 -2.92 -4.92
C VAL A 303 -8.78 -4.11 -4.57
N HIS A 304 -9.76 -4.41 -5.42
CA HIS A 304 -10.70 -5.51 -5.21
C HIS A 304 -10.02 -6.88 -5.27
N LEU A 305 -9.15 -7.08 -6.27
CA LEU A 305 -8.38 -8.32 -6.44
C LEU A 305 -7.44 -8.54 -5.24
N ARG A 306 -6.69 -7.51 -4.81
CA ARG A 306 -5.83 -7.57 -3.63
C ARG A 306 -6.60 -7.82 -2.34
N ALA A 307 -7.80 -7.24 -2.19
CA ALA A 307 -8.69 -7.50 -1.04
C ALA A 307 -9.28 -8.93 -1.02
N GLY A 308 -9.09 -9.70 -2.10
CA GLY A 308 -9.68 -11.02 -2.31
C GLY A 308 -11.21 -10.95 -2.43
N TRP A 309 -11.72 -9.90 -3.07
CA TRP A 309 -13.15 -9.72 -3.35
C TRP A 309 -13.46 -10.25 -4.75
N ALA A 310 -14.70 -10.72 -4.94
CA ALA A 310 -15.20 -11.06 -6.26
C ALA A 310 -15.58 -9.77 -6.98
N LEU A 311 -15.25 -9.65 -8.26
CA LEU A 311 -15.65 -8.51 -9.09
C LEU A 311 -17.11 -8.66 -9.55
N GLY A 312 -17.58 -9.90 -9.71
CA GLY A 312 -18.95 -10.23 -10.07
C GLY A 312 -19.17 -10.36 -11.59
N GLY A 313 -20.05 -11.30 -11.97
CA GLY A 313 -20.56 -11.46 -13.33
C GLY A 313 -19.46 -11.58 -14.39
N VAL A 314 -19.57 -10.74 -15.42
CA VAL A 314 -18.64 -10.69 -16.56
C VAL A 314 -17.24 -10.24 -16.11
N GLN A 315 -17.12 -9.34 -15.13
CA GLN A 315 -15.84 -8.78 -14.70
C GLN A 315 -14.87 -9.85 -14.18
N ASP A 316 -15.35 -10.83 -13.41
CA ASP A 316 -14.52 -11.93 -12.90
C ASP A 316 -13.91 -12.82 -14.00
N ARG A 317 -14.52 -12.83 -15.20
CA ARG A 317 -14.05 -13.63 -16.33
C ARG A 317 -12.94 -12.92 -17.11
N TYR A 318 -13.06 -11.60 -17.29
CA TYR A 318 -12.22 -10.82 -18.21
C TYR A 318 -11.17 -9.97 -17.50
N LEU A 319 -11.43 -9.49 -16.28
CA LEU A 319 -10.50 -8.63 -15.55
C LEU A 319 -9.61 -9.49 -14.66
N ARG A 320 -8.31 -9.42 -14.89
CA ARG A 320 -7.28 -10.20 -14.19
C ARG A 320 -6.37 -9.29 -13.39
N HIS A 321 -5.54 -9.92 -12.57
CA HIS A 321 -4.47 -9.23 -11.87
C HIS A 321 -3.60 -8.49 -12.88
N ASP A 322 -3.28 -7.25 -12.55
CA ASP A 322 -2.29 -6.43 -13.24
C ASP A 322 -1.17 -6.09 -12.26
N LEU A 323 0.06 -6.25 -12.71
CA LEU A 323 1.25 -6.11 -11.88
C LEU A 323 1.42 -4.67 -11.40
N ALA A 324 1.33 -3.70 -12.31
CA ALA A 324 1.51 -2.28 -12.00
C ALA A 324 0.42 -1.78 -11.04
N GLY A 325 -0.82 -2.23 -11.22
CA GLY A 325 -1.95 -1.95 -10.34
C GLY A 325 -1.72 -2.46 -8.92
N ASP A 326 -1.27 -3.71 -8.72
CA ASP A 326 -0.98 -4.22 -7.37
C ASP A 326 0.21 -3.50 -6.73
N MET A 327 1.26 -3.20 -7.50
CA MET A 327 2.42 -2.42 -7.03
C MET A 327 1.98 -1.03 -6.55
N PHE A 328 1.13 -0.34 -7.32
CA PHE A 328 0.59 0.97 -6.94
C PHE A 328 -0.29 0.90 -5.68
N VAL A 329 -1.14 -0.13 -5.57
CA VAL A 329 -1.89 -0.40 -4.33
C VAL A 329 -0.94 -0.65 -3.17
N GLY A 330 0.11 -1.46 -3.37
CA GLY A 330 1.13 -1.79 -2.39
C GLY A 330 1.79 -0.55 -1.78
N ARG A 331 2.30 0.36 -2.62
CA ARG A 331 2.88 1.62 -2.14
C ARG A 331 1.89 2.46 -1.34
N THR A 332 0.65 2.53 -1.85
CA THR A 332 -0.42 3.28 -1.20
C THR A 332 -0.71 2.72 0.20
N VAL A 333 -0.94 1.41 0.35
CA VAL A 333 -1.20 0.81 1.68
C VAL A 333 0.00 0.85 2.61
N SER A 334 1.23 0.86 2.08
CA SER A 334 2.45 1.08 2.87
C SER A 334 2.54 2.51 3.43
N GLY A 335 1.67 3.41 2.97
CA GLY A 335 1.56 4.78 3.47
C GLY A 335 2.50 5.76 2.78
N LEU A 336 3.07 5.40 1.62
CA LEU A 336 3.89 6.34 0.86
C LEU A 336 3.00 7.51 0.36
N PRO A 337 3.54 8.74 0.33
CA PRO A 337 2.73 9.95 0.09
C PRO A 337 2.37 10.11 -1.39
N ILE A 338 1.21 9.61 -1.80
CA ILE A 338 0.73 9.54 -3.19
C ILE A 338 0.71 10.87 -3.96
N LEU A 339 0.76 12.00 -3.26
CA LEU A 339 0.76 13.36 -3.82
C LEU A 339 2.13 14.04 -3.73
N LYS A 340 3.21 13.28 -3.52
CA LYS A 340 4.59 13.78 -3.46
C LYS A 340 5.52 12.90 -4.31
N ALA A 341 6.65 13.48 -4.74
CA ALA A 341 7.73 12.74 -5.38
C ALA A 341 8.22 11.56 -4.52
N ASP A 342 8.23 11.73 -3.18
CA ASP A 342 8.62 10.69 -2.22
C ASP A 342 7.78 9.40 -2.31
N PHE A 343 6.66 9.39 -3.04
CA PHE A 343 5.95 8.14 -3.35
C PHE A 343 6.85 7.12 -4.07
N ALA A 344 7.83 7.59 -4.85
CA ALA A 344 8.82 6.78 -5.56
C ALA A 344 10.05 6.40 -4.72
N THR A 345 10.09 6.78 -3.44
CA THR A 345 11.20 6.45 -2.54
C THR A 345 11.51 4.94 -2.53
N LEU A 346 12.78 4.58 -2.70
CA LEU A 346 13.24 3.21 -2.55
C LEU A 346 13.47 2.84 -1.07
N PRO A 347 13.33 1.54 -0.73
CA PRO A 347 13.61 1.05 0.61
C PRO A 347 15.08 1.30 1.04
N PRO A 348 15.34 1.40 2.34
CA PRO A 348 16.70 1.34 2.86
C PRO A 348 17.40 0.05 2.41
N ARG A 349 18.61 0.18 1.88
CA ARG A 349 19.41 -0.93 1.32
C ARG A 349 20.90 -0.71 1.58
N PHE A 350 21.69 -1.78 1.53
CA PHE A 350 23.14 -1.68 1.66
C PHE A 350 23.82 -1.45 0.30
N LYS A 351 24.75 -0.51 0.26
CA LYS A 351 25.74 -0.31 -0.80
C LYS A 351 27.14 -0.55 -0.21
N GLY A 352 27.64 -1.78 -0.36
CA GLY A 352 28.93 -2.21 0.17
C GLY A 352 28.84 -2.93 1.51
N GLY A 353 30.01 -3.27 2.07
CA GLY A 353 30.10 -3.94 3.37
C GLY A 353 29.50 -5.36 3.42
N GLN A 354 29.55 -6.11 2.31
CA GLN A 354 28.88 -7.42 2.18
C GLN A 354 29.20 -8.39 3.33
N ASP A 355 30.47 -8.48 3.73
CA ASP A 355 30.90 -9.35 4.84
C ASP A 355 30.31 -8.89 6.18
N GLN A 356 30.33 -7.59 6.46
CA GLN A 356 29.77 -7.00 7.67
C GLN A 356 28.25 -7.21 7.74
N VAL A 357 27.56 -7.04 6.61
CA VAL A 357 26.12 -7.26 6.47
C VAL A 357 25.76 -8.72 6.69
N GLU A 358 26.52 -9.65 6.11
CA GLU A 358 26.29 -11.08 6.26
C GLU A 358 26.53 -11.55 7.71
N VAL A 359 27.56 -11.03 8.38
CA VAL A 359 27.78 -11.27 9.82
C VAL A 359 26.61 -10.73 10.65
N ALA A 360 26.14 -9.51 10.37
CA ALA A 360 25.02 -8.90 11.08
C ALA A 360 23.70 -9.68 10.88
N LYS A 361 23.41 -10.14 9.65
CA LYS A 361 22.27 -11.01 9.35
C LYS A 361 22.30 -12.31 10.16
N ARG A 362 23.46 -12.96 10.26
CA ARG A 362 23.63 -14.19 11.07
C ARG A 362 23.39 -13.96 12.56
N ILE A 363 23.67 -12.75 13.05
CA ILE A 363 23.43 -12.37 14.45
C ILE A 363 21.94 -12.10 14.70
N CYS A 364 21.30 -11.35 13.82
CA CYS A 364 19.91 -10.91 14.02
C CYS A 364 18.87 -11.96 13.63
N PHE A 365 19.13 -12.73 12.58
CA PHE A 365 18.11 -13.53 11.89
C PHE A 365 18.55 -14.98 11.69
N ARG A 366 19.30 -15.51 12.65
CA ARG A 366 19.70 -16.93 12.66
C ARG A 366 18.47 -17.81 12.52
N GLY A 367 18.43 -18.65 11.49
CA GLY A 367 17.34 -19.61 11.25
C GLY A 367 16.40 -19.25 10.10
N LEU A 368 16.52 -18.07 9.48
CA LEU A 368 15.75 -17.77 8.27
C LEU A 368 16.12 -18.72 7.11
N PRO A 369 15.14 -19.19 6.32
CA PRO A 369 15.41 -20.01 5.15
C PRO A 369 16.09 -19.21 4.04
N ARG A 370 16.80 -19.90 3.14
CA ARG A 370 17.63 -19.26 2.12
C ARG A 370 16.84 -18.33 1.19
N ASN A 371 15.60 -18.66 0.86
CA ASN A 371 14.79 -17.87 -0.06
C ASN A 371 14.42 -16.48 0.49
N VAL A 372 14.47 -16.27 1.81
CA VAL A 372 14.17 -14.97 2.44
C VAL A 372 15.43 -14.20 2.86
N THR A 373 16.62 -14.65 2.45
CA THR A 373 17.90 -14.00 2.77
C THR A 373 17.94 -12.53 2.34
N LEU A 374 17.43 -12.23 1.13
CA LEU A 374 17.39 -10.85 0.63
C LEU A 374 16.37 -10.00 1.40
N ILE A 375 15.22 -10.57 1.79
CA ILE A 375 14.24 -9.90 2.66
C ILE A 375 14.89 -9.55 4.00
N ALA A 376 15.70 -10.46 4.55
CA ALA A 376 16.44 -10.23 5.79
C ALA A 376 17.44 -9.08 5.67
N GLU A 377 18.07 -8.92 4.51
CA GLU A 377 19.00 -7.83 4.24
C GLU A 377 18.30 -6.47 4.21
N TYR A 378 17.18 -6.35 3.50
CA TYR A 378 16.36 -5.13 3.51
C TYR A 378 15.75 -4.84 4.89
N ALA A 379 15.35 -5.88 5.64
CA ALA A 379 14.89 -5.73 7.02
C ALA A 379 16.00 -5.17 7.91
N LEU A 380 17.24 -5.69 7.79
CA LEU A 380 18.40 -5.19 8.52
C LEU A 380 18.71 -3.74 8.14
N ALA A 381 18.76 -3.42 6.84
CA ALA A 381 19.00 -2.06 6.36
C ALA A 381 17.96 -1.08 6.91
N SER A 382 16.68 -1.48 6.93
CA SER A 382 15.60 -0.68 7.50
C SER A 382 15.78 -0.45 9.00
N ILE A 383 16.21 -1.46 9.76
CA ILE A 383 16.53 -1.32 11.19
C ILE A 383 17.67 -0.33 11.42
N ILE A 384 18.79 -0.45 10.67
CA ILE A 384 19.97 0.40 10.83
C ILE A 384 19.67 1.85 10.42
N TYR A 385 18.94 2.04 9.33
CA TYR A 385 18.47 3.35 8.88
C TYR A 385 17.68 4.06 9.98
N HIS A 386 16.73 3.35 10.60
CA HIS A 386 15.85 3.87 11.64
C HIS A 386 16.44 3.82 13.07
N TYR A 387 17.70 3.43 13.26
CA TYR A 387 18.26 3.21 14.60
C TYR A 387 18.14 4.43 15.52
N ALA A 388 18.46 5.62 15.02
CA ALA A 388 18.35 6.87 15.79
C ALA A 388 16.91 7.14 16.24
N TYR A 389 15.95 6.97 15.33
CA TYR A 389 14.52 7.10 15.64
C TYR A 389 14.07 6.08 16.70
N LEU A 390 14.51 4.82 16.58
CA LEU A 390 14.19 3.76 17.54
C LEU A 390 14.76 4.07 18.93
N LYS A 391 16.00 4.56 19.01
CA LYS A 391 16.62 5.01 20.28
C LYS A 391 15.86 6.15 20.94
N GLU A 392 15.39 7.12 20.15
CA GLU A 392 14.67 8.28 20.64
C GLU A 392 13.24 7.94 21.10
N HIS A 393 12.56 7.03 20.39
CA HIS A 393 11.12 6.81 20.57
C HIS A 393 10.77 5.56 21.40
N LEU A 394 11.72 4.68 21.68
CA LEU A 394 11.52 3.45 22.46
C LEU A 394 12.16 3.56 23.84
N PRO A 395 11.50 3.01 24.90
CA PRO A 395 12.09 2.98 26.24
C PRO A 395 13.33 2.08 26.28
N GLU A 396 14.27 2.36 27.18
CA GLU A 396 15.53 1.61 27.31
C GLU A 396 15.31 0.12 27.63
N GLU A 397 14.25 -0.21 28.37
CA GLU A 397 13.87 -1.59 28.71
C GLU A 397 13.18 -2.33 27.55
N HIS A 398 13.00 -1.69 26.39
CA HIS A 398 12.32 -2.30 25.26
C HIS A 398 13.05 -3.59 24.82
N PRO A 399 12.34 -4.71 24.55
CA PRO A 399 12.95 -6.00 24.20
C PRO A 399 13.91 -5.96 23.01
N LEU A 400 13.73 -4.98 22.12
CA LEU A 400 14.63 -4.71 21.01
C LEU A 400 16.09 -4.52 21.45
N PHE A 401 16.33 -3.73 22.50
CA PHE A 401 17.68 -3.38 22.95
C PHE A 401 18.38 -4.53 23.68
N GLN A 402 17.67 -5.65 23.89
CA GLN A 402 18.25 -6.90 24.36
C GLN A 402 18.87 -7.74 23.23
N ALA A 403 18.57 -7.41 21.97
CA ALA A 403 19.14 -8.12 20.82
C ALA A 403 20.66 -7.88 20.70
N PRO A 404 21.47 -8.91 20.34
CA PRO A 404 22.92 -8.79 20.36
C PRO A 404 23.49 -7.66 19.48
N LEU A 405 22.89 -7.40 18.30
CA LEU A 405 23.33 -6.30 17.43
C LEU A 405 23.05 -4.93 18.06
N MET A 406 21.92 -4.79 18.76
CA MET A 406 21.50 -3.53 19.39
C MET A 406 22.38 -3.11 20.57
N ARG A 407 23.14 -4.04 21.15
CA ARG A 407 24.13 -3.77 22.20
C ARG A 407 25.50 -3.37 21.67
N ASN A 408 25.72 -3.44 20.35
CA ASN A 408 27.00 -3.09 19.73
C ASN A 408 26.82 -1.83 18.87
N GLU A 409 26.91 -0.67 19.52
CA GLU A 409 26.72 0.63 18.86
C GLU A 409 27.76 0.89 17.77
N GLN A 410 29.02 0.47 17.99
CA GLN A 410 30.08 0.63 16.99
C GLN A 410 29.71 -0.10 15.69
N ARG A 411 29.26 -1.35 15.78
CA ARG A 411 28.85 -2.11 14.61
C ARG A 411 27.65 -1.50 13.90
N ILE A 412 26.71 -0.90 14.63
CA ILE A 412 25.59 -0.19 14.04
C ILE A 412 26.07 1.05 13.28
N GLN A 413 27.02 1.80 13.85
CA GLN A 413 27.62 2.95 13.18
C GLN A 413 28.39 2.52 11.92
N ASP A 414 29.18 1.46 12.00
CA ASP A 414 29.89 0.90 10.84
C ASP A 414 28.91 0.49 9.74
N LEU A 415 27.86 -0.26 10.08
CA LEU A 415 26.83 -0.68 9.12
C LEU A 415 26.07 0.50 8.52
N ARG A 416 25.84 1.56 9.29
CA ARG A 416 25.13 2.77 8.84
C ARG A 416 25.86 3.46 7.69
N THR A 417 27.20 3.38 7.63
CA THR A 417 27.98 3.95 6.52
C THR A 417 27.67 3.30 5.16
N PHE A 418 27.17 2.07 5.16
CA PHE A 418 26.79 1.34 3.96
C PHE A 418 25.30 1.50 3.60
N VAL A 419 24.48 2.12 4.45
CA VAL A 419 23.03 2.21 4.20
C VAL A 419 22.69 3.44 3.38
N VAL A 420 21.98 3.22 2.28
CA VAL A 420 21.35 4.27 1.47
C VAL A 420 19.83 4.07 1.45
N CYS A 421 19.09 5.17 1.26
CA CYS A 421 17.63 5.17 1.12
C CYS A 421 17.23 6.35 0.23
N GLY A 422 16.12 6.22 -0.50
CA GLY A 422 15.69 7.25 -1.46
C GLY A 422 16.16 6.96 -2.87
N GLU A 423 16.67 7.97 -3.56
CA GLU A 423 16.85 7.99 -5.01
C GLU A 423 17.77 6.88 -5.54
N THR A 424 17.50 6.48 -6.79
CA THR A 424 18.29 5.56 -7.58
C THR A 424 19.50 6.32 -8.13
N SER A 425 20.73 5.87 -7.83
CA SER A 425 21.89 6.36 -8.59
C SER A 425 21.90 5.75 -9.99
N SER A 426 22.51 6.42 -10.98
CA SER A 426 22.66 5.92 -12.36
C SER A 426 23.29 4.52 -12.49
N GLU A 427 24.05 4.09 -11.49
CA GLU A 427 24.72 2.78 -11.44
C GLU A 427 23.89 1.68 -10.74
N GLU A 428 22.69 1.97 -10.27
CA GLU A 428 21.88 1.01 -9.52
C GLU A 428 21.02 0.10 -10.39
N THR A 429 20.86 -1.14 -9.92
CA THR A 429 20.01 -2.16 -10.53
C THR A 429 18.57 -2.12 -10.04
N VAL A 430 18.24 -1.37 -8.98
CA VAL A 430 16.90 -1.35 -8.37
C VAL A 430 16.10 -0.15 -8.84
N THR A 431 14.93 -0.41 -9.44
CA THR A 431 14.02 0.64 -9.93
C THR A 431 12.75 0.71 -9.10
N ALA A 432 12.23 1.92 -8.89
CA ALA A 432 10.98 2.13 -8.19
C ALA A 432 9.79 1.61 -9.03
N THR A 433 9.07 0.60 -8.53
CA THR A 433 7.95 -0.02 -9.25
C THR A 433 6.58 0.57 -8.88
N GLY A 434 5.56 0.46 -9.73
CA GLY A 434 4.18 0.91 -9.39
C GLY A 434 4.01 2.43 -9.23
N ILE A 435 4.80 3.21 -9.98
CA ILE A 435 4.79 4.67 -9.94
C ILE A 435 3.76 5.22 -10.94
N PRO A 436 2.75 5.98 -10.49
CA PRO A 436 1.78 6.59 -11.39
C PRO A 436 2.39 7.81 -12.10
N PRO A 437 1.87 8.19 -13.29
CA PRO A 437 2.45 9.27 -14.10
C PRO A 437 2.60 10.60 -13.37
N HIS A 438 1.64 10.97 -12.51
CA HIS A 438 1.71 12.25 -11.78
C HIS A 438 2.86 12.30 -10.78
N VAL A 439 3.31 11.16 -10.23
CA VAL A 439 4.47 11.11 -9.34
C VAL A 439 5.75 11.34 -10.14
N VAL A 440 5.85 10.79 -11.36
CA VAL A 440 6.99 11.05 -12.26
C VAL A 440 7.10 12.55 -12.55
N LEU A 441 5.99 13.19 -12.90
CA LEU A 441 5.94 14.64 -13.11
C LEU A 441 6.33 15.43 -11.86
N LEU A 442 5.86 15.02 -10.68
CA LEU A 442 6.24 15.67 -9.41
C LEU A 442 7.74 15.53 -9.10
N SER A 443 8.36 14.40 -9.43
CA SER A 443 9.81 14.21 -9.30
C SER A 443 10.59 15.16 -10.21
N GLU A 444 10.18 15.31 -11.47
CA GLU A 444 10.81 16.26 -12.40
C GLU A 444 10.62 17.71 -11.96
N ILE A 445 9.43 18.07 -11.48
CA ILE A 445 9.17 19.42 -10.93
C ILE A 445 10.04 19.67 -9.69
N GLN A 446 10.20 18.67 -8.82
CA GLN A 446 11.05 18.79 -7.65
C GLN A 446 12.53 18.94 -8.03
N PHE A 447 12.99 18.21 -9.05
CA PHE A 447 14.33 18.34 -9.62
C PHE A 447 14.56 19.75 -10.15
N LEU A 448 13.67 20.26 -11.02
CA LEU A 448 13.73 21.62 -11.57
C LEU A 448 13.72 22.68 -10.46
N LYS A 449 12.87 22.51 -9.45
CA LYS A 449 12.82 23.41 -8.30
C LYS A 449 14.18 23.45 -7.57
N ASN A 450 14.80 22.30 -7.32
CA ASN A 450 16.10 22.23 -6.67
C ASN A 450 17.19 22.91 -7.53
N THR A 451 17.18 22.71 -8.85
CA THR A 451 18.10 23.39 -9.77
C THR A 451 17.93 24.90 -9.74
N VAL A 452 16.69 25.41 -9.72
CA VAL A 452 16.41 26.85 -9.63
C VAL A 452 16.85 27.42 -8.28
N GLU A 453 16.66 26.68 -7.18
CA GLU A 453 17.13 27.11 -5.86
C GLU A 453 18.66 27.16 -5.77
N LEU A 454 19.36 26.20 -6.38
CA LEU A 454 20.83 26.20 -6.52
C LEU A 454 21.31 27.38 -7.35
N GLN A 455 20.74 27.60 -8.54
CA GLN A 455 21.07 28.76 -9.38
C GLN A 455 20.84 30.07 -8.65
N ARG A 456 19.76 30.19 -7.87
CA ARG A 456 19.49 31.39 -7.06
C ARG A 456 20.53 31.59 -5.97
N LEU A 457 21.07 30.51 -5.39
CA LEU A 457 22.15 30.59 -4.41
C LEU A 457 23.46 31.02 -5.06
N GLU A 458 23.79 30.46 -6.22
CA GLU A 458 24.95 30.85 -7.03
C GLU A 458 24.87 32.33 -7.44
N GLN A 459 23.71 32.79 -7.92
CA GLN A 459 23.46 34.21 -8.22
C GLN A 459 23.71 35.13 -7.01
N LYS A 460 23.28 34.71 -5.81
CA LYS A 460 23.53 35.47 -4.58
C LYS A 460 25.01 35.51 -4.19
N ASN A 461 25.73 34.40 -4.42
CA ASN A 461 27.16 34.35 -4.15
C ASN A 461 27.92 35.27 -5.10
N VAL A 462 27.62 35.24 -6.40
CA VAL A 462 28.24 36.14 -7.38
C VAL A 462 27.90 37.60 -7.10
N ALA A 463 26.65 37.91 -6.74
CA ALA A 463 26.30 39.28 -6.34
C ALA A 463 27.10 39.76 -5.10
N ARG A 464 27.36 38.86 -4.14
CA ARG A 464 28.20 39.17 -2.98
C ARG A 464 29.65 39.40 -3.40
N GLU A 465 30.21 38.54 -4.23
CA GLU A 465 31.58 38.67 -4.75
C GLU A 465 31.78 39.99 -5.51
N VAL A 466 30.81 40.38 -6.35
CA VAL A 466 30.83 41.68 -7.05
C VAL A 466 30.83 42.85 -6.04
N ILE A 467 29.97 42.80 -5.03
CA ILE A 467 29.90 43.87 -4.01
C ILE A 467 31.20 43.97 -3.21
N ASP A 468 31.76 42.83 -2.80
CA ASP A 468 32.99 42.78 -2.02
C ASP A 468 34.19 43.20 -2.86
N GLY A 469 34.27 42.78 -4.12
CA GLY A 469 35.29 43.21 -5.08
C GLY A 469 35.25 44.72 -5.34
N VAL A 470 34.06 45.29 -5.58
CA VAL A 470 33.91 46.75 -5.76
C VAL A 470 34.27 47.50 -4.48
N ARG A 471 33.86 47.01 -3.31
CA ARG A 471 34.23 47.60 -2.02
C ARG A 471 35.74 47.67 -1.85
N LEU A 472 36.45 46.56 -2.13
CA LEU A 472 37.91 46.49 -2.00
C LEU A 472 38.58 47.54 -2.91
N VAL A 473 38.12 47.69 -4.16
CA VAL A 473 38.63 48.72 -5.09
C VAL A 473 38.40 50.14 -4.56
N LEU A 474 37.26 50.39 -3.90
CA LEU A 474 36.96 51.70 -3.29
C LEU A 474 37.85 51.96 -2.05
N GLU A 475 38.05 50.95 -1.20
CA GLU A 475 38.89 51.02 0.00
C GLU A 475 40.37 51.29 -0.36
N GLU A 476 40.92 50.54 -1.33
CA GLU A 476 42.28 50.76 -1.84
C GLU A 476 42.49 52.19 -2.38
N ALA A 477 41.50 52.73 -3.07
CA ALA A 477 41.58 54.07 -3.63
C ALA A 477 41.53 55.16 -2.54
N ALA A 478 40.75 54.93 -1.47
CA ALA A 478 40.70 55.82 -0.31
C ALA A 478 42.05 55.89 0.42
N ASP A 479 42.72 54.74 0.61
CA ASP A 479 44.04 54.66 1.24
C ASP A 479 45.12 55.40 0.44
N GLN A 480 45.01 55.39 -0.89
CA GLN A 480 45.91 56.09 -1.80
C GLN A 480 45.57 57.58 -1.99
N ARG A 481 44.54 58.12 -1.30
CA ARG A 481 43.98 59.47 -1.50
C ARG A 481 43.60 59.75 -2.96
N GLY A 482 43.15 58.74 -3.68
CA GLY A 482 42.74 58.81 -5.07
C GLY A 482 41.25 58.54 -5.27
N THR A 483 40.76 58.75 -6.49
CA THR A 483 39.43 58.27 -6.93
C THR A 483 39.67 57.06 -7.83
N PRO A 484 39.01 55.91 -7.60
CA PRO A 484 39.17 54.76 -8.47
C PRO A 484 38.64 55.10 -9.87
N SER A 485 39.36 54.66 -10.91
CA SER A 485 38.90 54.89 -12.29
C SER A 485 37.65 54.05 -12.57
N CYS A 486 36.73 54.61 -13.36
CA CYS A 486 35.54 53.87 -13.82
C CYS A 486 35.92 52.56 -14.54
N SER A 487 37.07 52.53 -15.21
CA SER A 487 37.61 51.33 -15.85
C SER A 487 37.95 50.22 -14.86
N ARG A 488 38.60 50.53 -13.72
CA ARG A 488 38.95 49.52 -12.71
C ARG A 488 37.71 48.89 -12.09
N ILE A 489 36.72 49.70 -11.74
CA ILE A 489 35.44 49.20 -11.20
C ILE A 489 34.75 48.31 -12.24
N ALA A 490 34.68 48.75 -13.49
CA ALA A 490 34.08 47.97 -14.56
C ALA A 490 34.79 46.63 -14.79
N THR A 491 36.13 46.60 -14.77
CA THR A 491 36.92 45.37 -14.90
C THR A 491 36.63 44.41 -13.75
N THR A 492 36.64 44.87 -12.49
CA THR A 492 36.32 44.03 -11.33
C THR A 492 34.91 43.44 -11.41
N VAL A 493 33.92 44.23 -11.81
CA VAL A 493 32.55 43.73 -12.03
C VAL A 493 32.50 42.67 -13.13
N LEU A 494 33.17 42.92 -14.27
CA LEU A 494 33.21 41.98 -15.39
C LEU A 494 33.93 40.67 -15.02
N ASP A 495 35.04 40.74 -14.29
CA ASP A 495 35.79 39.57 -13.85
C ASP A 495 34.97 38.70 -12.89
N CYS A 496 34.32 39.30 -11.88
CA CYS A 496 33.42 38.56 -10.98
C CYS A 496 32.23 37.92 -11.73
N LEU A 497 31.64 38.63 -12.69
CA LEU A 497 30.55 38.06 -13.52
C LEU A 497 31.05 36.95 -14.45
N LYS A 498 32.28 37.04 -14.94
CA LYS A 498 32.91 36.02 -15.79
C LYS A 498 33.27 34.77 -15.00
N GLU A 499 33.87 34.92 -13.82
CA GLU A 499 34.16 33.81 -12.90
C GLU A 499 32.87 33.11 -12.45
N GLY A 500 31.80 33.89 -12.23
CA GLY A 500 30.46 33.37 -11.95
C GLY A 500 29.74 32.73 -13.14
N GLY A 501 30.33 32.72 -14.33
CA GLY A 501 29.73 32.12 -15.54
C GLY A 501 28.58 32.92 -16.18
N TYR A 502 28.38 34.19 -15.81
CA TYR A 502 27.31 35.06 -16.35
C TYR A 502 27.70 35.78 -17.64
N LEU A 503 28.98 35.69 -18.04
CA LEU A 503 29.48 36.20 -19.31
C LEU A 503 29.97 35.04 -20.17
N HIS A 504 29.20 34.66 -21.19
CA HIS A 504 29.71 33.77 -22.24
C HIS A 504 30.69 34.55 -23.12
N GLN A 505 31.82 33.92 -23.48
CA GLN A 505 32.63 34.42 -24.59
C GLN A 505 31.75 34.41 -25.84
N HIS A 506 31.59 35.58 -26.46
CA HIS A 506 31.05 35.67 -27.81
C HIS A 506 31.88 34.72 -28.68
N PRO A 507 31.29 33.77 -29.43
CA PRO A 507 32.06 33.01 -30.39
C PRO A 507 32.65 34.02 -31.39
N ASP A 508 33.95 33.93 -31.61
CA ASP A 508 34.69 34.77 -32.55
C ASP A 508 34.07 34.60 -33.95
N PRO A 509 33.83 35.67 -34.74
CA PRO A 509 33.22 35.57 -36.06
C PRO A 509 34.17 35.06 -37.16
N GLN A 510 35.07 34.12 -36.85
CA GLN A 510 35.97 33.52 -37.84
C GLN A 510 36.29 32.06 -37.50
N GLU A 511 35.37 31.16 -37.83
CA GLU A 511 35.70 29.80 -38.27
C GLU A 511 34.57 29.28 -39.17
N GLN A 512 34.57 29.77 -40.42
CA GLN A 512 33.91 29.07 -41.51
C GLN A 512 34.72 27.81 -41.80
N ALA A 513 34.26 26.66 -41.30
CA ALA A 513 34.63 25.37 -41.84
C ALA A 513 33.54 24.94 -42.85
N GLU A 514 33.94 24.78 -44.11
CA GLU A 514 33.13 24.17 -45.17
C GLU A 514 32.77 22.70 -44.84
N PRO A 515 31.71 22.14 -45.45
CA PRO A 515 31.01 20.98 -44.92
C PRO A 515 31.56 19.65 -45.47
N GLU A 516 31.83 18.68 -44.60
CA GLU A 516 31.93 17.27 -44.98
C GLU A 516 30.93 16.39 -44.20
N ALA A 517 29.96 15.90 -44.98
CA ALA A 517 29.24 14.62 -44.94
C ALA A 517 28.74 14.00 -43.61
N VAL A 518 27.42 14.21 -43.40
CA VAL A 518 26.32 13.26 -43.08
C VAL A 518 26.40 12.30 -41.87
N THR A 519 25.25 12.29 -41.17
CA THR A 519 24.64 11.35 -40.20
C THR A 519 24.81 11.84 -38.75
N ASP A 520 23.79 12.07 -37.95
CA ASP A 520 22.40 11.64 -37.95
C ASP A 520 21.59 12.60 -37.04
N SER A 521 20.26 12.63 -37.24
CA SER A 521 19.22 12.95 -36.26
C SER A 521 19.50 13.94 -35.11
N THR A 522 18.86 15.10 -35.11
CA THR A 522 18.01 15.58 -33.99
C THR A 522 17.36 16.94 -34.30
N HIS A 523 16.03 16.93 -34.27
CA HIS A 523 15.18 18.11 -34.32
C HIS A 523 15.41 19.00 -33.09
N SER A 524 15.91 20.21 -33.33
CA SER A 524 15.75 21.35 -32.42
C SER A 524 14.61 22.22 -32.97
N THR A 525 13.50 22.28 -32.24
CA THR A 525 12.38 23.18 -32.53
C THR A 525 12.74 24.60 -32.10
N ASN A 526 13.51 25.31 -32.92
CA ASN A 526 13.64 26.77 -32.87
C ASN A 526 13.15 27.34 -34.20
N ALA A 527 11.84 27.56 -34.33
CA ALA A 527 11.28 28.25 -35.49
C ALA A 527 11.61 29.75 -35.40
N THR A 528 12.78 30.14 -35.92
CA THR A 528 13.16 31.53 -36.12
C THR A 528 12.64 31.98 -37.49
N PHE A 529 11.64 32.85 -37.53
CA PHE A 529 11.13 33.40 -38.80
C PHE A 529 12.07 34.51 -39.30
N PRO A 530 12.63 34.43 -40.51
CA PRO A 530 13.43 35.51 -41.07
C PRO A 530 12.52 36.72 -41.39
N LEU A 531 12.87 37.88 -40.83
CA LEU A 531 12.22 39.15 -41.10
C LEU A 531 13.10 39.98 -42.04
N HIS A 532 12.52 40.40 -43.16
CA HIS A 532 13.17 41.20 -44.20
C HIS A 532 12.84 42.68 -44.02
N THR A 533 13.79 43.57 -44.32
CA THR A 533 13.58 45.01 -44.24
C THR A 533 13.69 45.65 -45.62
N TRP A 534 12.60 46.26 -46.06
CA TRP A 534 12.55 47.08 -47.28
C TRP A 534 11.45 48.14 -47.14
N GLY A 535 11.52 49.22 -47.92
CA GLY A 535 10.56 50.33 -47.85
C GLY A 535 10.49 51.08 -46.49
N GLY A 536 11.48 50.87 -45.60
CA GLY A 536 11.49 51.43 -44.24
C GLY A 536 10.66 50.65 -43.21
N GLY A 537 10.13 49.47 -43.57
CA GLY A 537 9.34 48.60 -42.70
C GLY A 537 9.94 47.19 -42.56
N PHE A 538 9.33 46.43 -41.66
CA PHE A 538 9.64 45.02 -41.38
C PHE A 538 8.60 44.13 -42.09
N HIS A 539 9.07 43.16 -42.88
CA HIS A 539 8.24 42.31 -43.73
C HIS A 539 8.61 40.83 -43.55
N ALA A 540 7.61 39.95 -43.60
CA ALA A 540 7.83 38.49 -43.57
C ALA A 540 8.33 37.93 -44.92
N PHE A 541 8.46 38.77 -45.95
CA PHE A 541 8.81 38.36 -47.32
C PHE A 541 9.91 39.27 -47.90
N PRO A 542 10.79 38.74 -48.77
CA PRO A 542 11.81 39.53 -49.46
C PRO A 542 11.23 40.58 -50.42
N GLU A 543 12.00 41.63 -50.70
CA GLU A 543 11.62 42.68 -51.66
C GLU A 543 11.56 42.10 -53.09
N GLY A 544 10.40 42.22 -53.74
CA GLY A 544 10.19 41.74 -55.13
C GLY A 544 9.44 40.41 -55.28
N MET A 545 8.95 39.79 -54.19
CA MET A 545 8.14 38.57 -54.27
C MET A 545 6.73 38.86 -54.83
N THR A 546 6.39 38.23 -55.96
CA THR A 546 5.04 38.27 -56.54
C THR A 546 4.20 37.10 -56.04
N LEU A 547 3.15 37.38 -55.28
CA LEU A 547 2.15 36.38 -54.88
C LEU A 547 1.30 36.01 -56.11
N SER A 548 0.89 34.74 -56.21
CA SER A 548 0.01 34.29 -57.29
C SER A 548 -1.37 34.97 -57.18
N GLU A 549 -1.94 35.38 -58.32
CA GLU A 549 -3.29 35.97 -58.36
C GLU A 549 -4.35 34.89 -58.12
N GLY A 550 -4.69 34.69 -56.86
CA GLY A 550 -5.73 33.77 -56.39
C GLY A 550 -6.46 34.33 -55.17
N THR A 551 -7.43 33.58 -54.65
CA THR A 551 -8.14 33.98 -53.43
C THR A 551 -7.21 33.91 -52.21
N ALA A 552 -7.52 34.66 -51.14
CA ALA A 552 -6.70 34.69 -49.92
C ALA A 552 -6.45 33.29 -49.31
N GLU A 553 -7.38 32.36 -49.51
CA GLU A 553 -7.27 30.96 -49.10
C GLU A 553 -6.22 30.19 -49.92
N GLN A 554 -6.10 30.48 -51.22
CA GLN A 554 -5.08 29.87 -52.09
C GLN A 554 -3.67 30.39 -51.77
N ALA A 555 -3.54 31.67 -51.41
CA ALA A 555 -2.28 32.23 -50.94
C ALA A 555 -1.84 31.63 -49.59
N TRP A 556 -2.79 31.35 -48.70
CA TRP A 556 -2.51 30.69 -47.42
C TRP A 556 -2.04 29.24 -47.60
N VAL A 557 -2.67 28.48 -48.50
CA VAL A 557 -2.28 27.11 -48.83
C VAL A 557 -0.88 27.06 -49.44
N PHE A 558 -0.53 28.00 -50.32
CA PHE A 558 0.82 28.10 -50.88
C PHE A 558 1.89 28.35 -49.80
N CYS A 559 1.61 29.26 -48.85
CA CYS A 559 2.50 29.55 -47.71
C CYS A 559 2.70 28.36 -46.77
N VAL A 560 1.68 27.54 -46.53
CA VAL A 560 1.74 26.43 -45.57
C VAL A 560 2.33 25.17 -46.20
N VAL A 561 2.08 24.92 -47.48
CA VAL A 561 2.40 23.64 -48.13
C VAL A 561 3.76 23.64 -48.83
N GLU A 562 4.18 24.72 -49.49
CA GLU A 562 5.46 24.72 -50.23
C GLU A 562 6.66 25.26 -49.43
N ILE A 563 6.44 26.07 -48.39
CA ILE A 563 7.54 26.66 -47.59
C ILE A 563 7.81 25.86 -46.31
N HIS A 564 6.85 25.06 -45.81
CA HIS A 564 6.97 24.33 -44.54
C HIS A 564 6.60 22.85 -44.69
N HIS A 565 7.54 22.06 -45.22
CA HIS A 565 7.34 20.63 -45.48
C HIS A 565 7.48 19.71 -44.24
N ASP A 566 7.54 20.23 -43.01
CA ASP A 566 7.78 19.41 -41.80
C ASP A 566 6.56 19.15 -40.90
N LEU A 567 5.34 19.53 -41.31
CA LEU A 567 4.15 19.39 -40.44
C LEU A 567 3.15 18.27 -40.80
N PHE A 568 3.41 17.44 -41.82
CA PHE A 568 2.45 16.45 -42.32
C PHE A 568 2.91 14.98 -42.27
N LEU A 569 3.67 14.59 -41.24
CA LEU A 569 4.02 13.17 -40.99
C LEU A 569 3.79 12.70 -39.55
N LEU A 570 2.81 13.25 -38.83
CA LEU A 570 2.50 12.82 -37.44
C LEU A 570 1.02 12.55 -37.16
N ILE A 571 0.25 12.15 -38.17
CA ILE A 571 -1.03 11.46 -37.96
C ILE A 571 -1.13 10.31 -38.98
N GLY A 572 -0.69 9.12 -38.57
CA GLY A 572 -0.80 7.91 -39.36
C GLY A 572 0.19 6.82 -38.95
N ASP A 573 0.01 6.27 -37.75
CA ASP A 573 0.03 4.82 -37.47
C ASP A 573 -0.46 4.54 -36.04
#